data_AF-A0A7C9JGD4-F1
#
_entry.id   AF-A0A7C9JGD4-F1
#
_cell.length_a   1.000
_cell.length_b   1.000
_cell.length_c   1.000
_cell.angle_alpha   90.00
_cell.angle_beta   90.00
_cell.angle_gamma   90.00
#
_symmetry.space_group_name_H-M   'P 1'
#
loop_
_entity.id
_entity.type
_entity.pdbx_description
1 polymer ?
#
loop_
_entity_poly.entity_id
_entity_poly.type
_entity_poly.pdbx_seq_one_letter_code
_entity_poly.pdbx_strand_id
1 'polypeptide(L)'
;MPLWGRRLLVALAIYAAAIGCYLWSPYGDFFDDGVLIVLAPLVLGMILGAAARLPNWWPVGWAAFPAGAFLLFGLWGWLEILGIGFLPAPIMIAVPAAGYATLSWLASPGFAWPKVGAGVLALATIVPVFLNA
;
A
#
# COMPACT_ATOMS: atom_id res chain seq x y z
N MET A 1 6.76 21.70 7.58
CA MET A 1 5.83 20.61 7.95
C MET A 1 6.60 19.45 8.56
N PRO A 2 6.12 18.85 9.66
CA PRO A 2 6.72 17.65 10.24
C PRO A 2 6.79 16.51 9.20
N LEU A 3 7.79 15.63 9.32
CA LEU A 3 8.04 14.53 8.37
C LEU A 3 6.79 13.67 8.15
N TRP A 4 6.08 13.37 9.23
CA TRP A 4 4.84 12.61 9.21
C TRP A 4 3.70 13.31 8.48
N GLY A 5 3.56 14.63 8.64
CA GLY A 5 2.56 15.39 7.89
C GLY A 5 2.78 15.32 6.38
N ARG A 6 4.04 15.40 5.94
CA ARG A 6 4.38 15.25 4.51
C ARG A 6 4.06 13.86 3.96
N ARG A 7 4.30 12.81 4.73
CA ARG A 7 3.98 11.43 4.34
C ARG A 7 2.50 11.17 4.23
N LEU A 8 1.73 11.68 5.20
CA LEU A 8 0.29 11.57 5.19
C LEU A 8 -0.30 12.24 3.95
N LEU A 9 0.21 13.43 3.57
CA LEU A 9 -0.21 14.13 2.36
C LEU A 9 0.07 13.33 1.09
N VAL A 10 1.25 12.70 1.00
CA VAL A 10 1.58 11.84 -0.15
C VAL A 10 0.67 10.60 -0.17
N ALA A 11 0.45 9.94 0.97
CA ALA A 11 -0.46 8.80 1.05
C ALA A 11 -1.91 9.17 0.68
N LEU A 12 -2.39 10.33 1.12
CA LEU A 12 -3.70 10.87 0.73
C LEU A 12 -3.78 11.17 -0.77
N ALA A 13 -2.72 11.70 -1.36
CA ALA A 13 -2.67 11.95 -2.81
C ALA A 13 -2.68 10.64 -3.62
N ILE A 14 -1.97 9.60 -3.15
CA ILE A 14 -2.03 8.26 -3.72
C ILE A 14 -3.46 7.71 -3.64
N TYR A 15 -4.11 7.84 -2.47
CA TYR A 15 -5.48 7.37 -2.30
C TYR A 15 -6.48 8.11 -3.20
N ALA A 16 -6.38 9.44 -3.28
CA ALA A 16 -7.22 10.25 -4.16
C ALA A 16 -7.01 9.90 -5.64
N ALA A 17 -5.77 9.65 -6.05
CA ALA A 17 -5.47 9.20 -7.40
C ALA A 17 -6.02 7.79 -7.68
N ALA A 18 -5.94 6.88 -6.71
CA ALA A 18 -6.51 5.55 -6.84
C ALA A 18 -8.05 5.59 -6.96
N ILE A 19 -8.73 6.44 -6.18
CA ILE A 19 -10.16 6.71 -6.33
C ILE A 19 -10.47 7.26 -7.72
N GLY A 20 -9.71 8.27 -8.17
CA GLY A 20 -9.88 8.85 -9.50
C GLY A 20 -9.75 7.81 -10.62
N CYS A 21 -8.74 6.94 -10.53
CA CYS A 21 -8.54 5.84 -11.48
C CYS A 21 -9.66 4.81 -11.42
N TYR A 22 -10.15 4.48 -10.22
CA TYR A 22 -11.27 3.55 -10.03
C TYR A 22 -12.58 4.09 -10.63
N LEU A 23 -12.89 5.37 -10.42
CA LEU A 23 -14.10 6.00 -10.96
C LEU A 23 -14.07 6.16 -12.48
N TRP A 24 -12.88 6.18 -13.08
CA TRP A 24 -12.67 6.37 -14.51
C TRP A 24 -12.29 5.09 -15.25
N SER A 25 -12.21 3.97 -14.54
CA SER A 25 -11.89 2.67 -15.13
C SER A 25 -12.94 2.32 -16.20
N PRO A 26 -12.51 1.97 -17.42
CA PRO A 26 -13.42 1.56 -18.48
C PRO A 26 -13.82 0.08 -18.39
N TYR A 27 -13.15 -0.74 -17.57
CA TYR A 27 -13.29 -2.20 -17.57
C TYR A 27 -14.18 -2.75 -16.44
N GLY A 28 -14.52 -1.95 -15.42
CA GLY A 28 -15.49 -2.34 -14.38
C GLY A 28 -15.01 -3.42 -13.39
N ASP A 29 -13.93 -4.13 -13.72
CA ASP A 29 -13.40 -5.25 -12.96
C ASP A 29 -12.02 -4.91 -12.38
N PHE A 30 -11.91 -4.94 -11.05
CA PHE A 30 -10.73 -4.51 -10.28
C PHE A 30 -9.43 -5.25 -10.65
N PHE A 31 -9.54 -6.48 -11.17
CA PHE A 31 -8.39 -7.31 -11.56
C PHE A 31 -7.74 -6.84 -12.87
N ASP A 32 -8.54 -6.51 -13.89
CA ASP A 32 -8.03 -6.02 -15.17
C ASP A 32 -7.50 -4.57 -15.05
N ASP A 33 -8.09 -3.79 -14.13
CA ASP A 33 -7.66 -2.42 -13.83
C ASP A 33 -6.57 -2.30 -12.78
N GLY A 34 -6.03 -3.41 -12.27
CA GLY A 34 -5.03 -3.42 -11.21
C GLY A 34 -3.81 -2.54 -11.53
N VAL A 35 -3.41 -2.46 -12.80
CA VAL A 35 -2.33 -1.56 -13.24
C VAL A 35 -2.73 -0.09 -13.07
N LEU A 36 -3.94 0.30 -13.49
CA LEU A 36 -4.37 1.70 -13.46
C LEU A 36 -4.69 2.16 -12.03
N ILE A 37 -5.28 1.30 -11.20
CA ILE A 37 -5.71 1.60 -9.83
C ILE A 37 -4.55 1.50 -8.83
N VAL A 38 -3.48 0.75 -9.14
CA VAL A 38 -2.35 0.55 -8.22
C VAL A 38 -1.07 1.22 -8.72
N LEU A 39 -0.64 0.96 -9.97
CA LEU A 39 0.65 1.45 -10.46
C LEU A 39 0.65 2.96 -10.63
N ALA A 40 -0.36 3.53 -11.30
CA ALA A 40 -0.40 4.96 -11.58
C ALA A 40 -0.41 5.83 -10.30
N PRO A 41 -1.22 5.50 -9.27
CA PRO A 41 -1.18 6.19 -7.99
C PRO A 41 0.15 6.05 -7.25
N LEU A 42 0.81 4.89 -7.32
CA LEU A 42 2.11 4.70 -6.69
C LEU A 42 3.23 5.50 -7.37
N VAL A 43 3.23 5.56 -8.70
CA VAL A 43 4.15 6.40 -9.47
C VAL A 43 3.95 7.88 -9.11
N LEU A 44 2.70 8.32 -9.00
CA LEU A 44 2.38 9.66 -8.50
C LEU A 44 2.92 9.87 -7.07
N GLY A 45 2.73 8.90 -6.18
CA GLY A 45 3.27 8.90 -4.81
C GLY A 45 4.79 9.02 -4.75
N MET A 46 5.49 8.40 -5.70
CA MET A 46 6.94 8.50 -5.83
C MET A 46 7.38 9.90 -6.25
N ILE A 47 6.72 10.49 -7.26
CA ILE A 47 6.97 11.87 -7.71
C ILE A 47 6.69 12.87 -6.59
N LEU A 48 5.55 12.72 -5.91
CA LEU A 48 5.17 13.58 -4.80
C LEU A 48 6.08 13.39 -3.58
N GLY A 49 6.57 12.17 -3.33
CA GLY A 49 7.56 11.89 -2.30
C GLY A 49 8.90 12.58 -2.56
N ALA A 50 9.34 12.62 -3.82
CA ALA A 50 10.50 13.40 -4.25
C ALA A 50 10.28 14.90 -4.02
N ALA A 51 9.14 15.43 -4.50
CA ALA A 51 8.77 16.84 -4.36
C ALA A 51 8.66 17.27 -2.89
N ALA A 52 8.11 16.41 -2.03
CA ALA A 52 8.00 16.61 -0.59
C ALA A 52 9.33 16.43 0.16
N ARG A 53 10.43 16.08 -0.54
CA ARG A 53 11.77 15.82 0.04
C ARG A 53 11.70 14.80 1.17
N LEU A 54 11.00 13.69 0.93
CA LEU A 54 10.96 12.58 1.89
C LEU A 54 12.29 11.82 1.87
N PRO A 55 12.82 11.40 3.03
CA PRO A 55 13.98 10.53 3.09
C PRO A 55 13.65 9.20 2.43
N ASN A 56 14.60 8.63 1.70
CA ASN A 56 14.46 7.34 1.05
C ASN A 56 13.25 7.25 0.08
N TRP A 57 12.81 8.39 -0.48
CA TRP A 57 11.66 8.44 -1.40
C TRP A 57 11.80 7.49 -2.60
N TRP A 58 13.02 7.34 -3.12
CA TRP A 58 13.31 6.45 -4.26
C TRP A 58 13.10 4.96 -3.92
N PRO A 59 13.83 4.37 -2.95
CA PRO A 59 13.63 2.96 -2.59
C PRO A 59 12.24 2.70 -2.00
N VAL A 60 11.63 3.66 -1.30
CA VAL A 60 10.24 3.54 -0.81
C VAL A 60 9.25 3.48 -1.98
N GLY A 61 9.40 4.33 -2.98
CA GLY A 61 8.52 4.33 -4.16
C GLY A 61 8.58 3.01 -4.92
N TRP A 62 9.79 2.48 -5.15
CA TRP A 62 9.98 1.19 -5.81
C TRP A 62 9.44 0.01 -5.01
N ALA A 63 9.68 -0.02 -3.69
CA ALA A 63 9.20 -1.09 -2.84
C ALA A 63 7.67 -1.02 -2.60
N ALA A 64 7.04 0.15 -2.76
CA ALA A 64 5.61 0.33 -2.51
C ALA A 64 4.73 -0.47 -3.45
N PHE A 65 5.24 -0.79 -4.64
CA PHE A 65 4.55 -1.68 -5.56
C PHE A 65 4.46 -3.13 -5.04
N PRO A 66 5.56 -3.86 -4.78
CA PRO A 66 5.48 -5.21 -4.21
C PRO A 66 4.85 -5.23 -2.82
N ALA A 67 5.01 -4.19 -1.98
CA ALA A 67 4.36 -4.15 -0.68
C ALA A 67 2.84 -3.95 -0.77
N GLY A 68 2.37 -3.12 -1.70
CA GLY A 68 0.93 -2.96 -1.97
C GLY A 68 0.33 -4.27 -2.49
N ALA A 69 1.00 -4.93 -3.43
CA ALA A 69 0.59 -6.25 -3.91
C ALA A 69 0.57 -7.29 -2.78
N PHE A 70 1.60 -7.33 -1.94
CA PHE A 70 1.69 -8.24 -0.80
C PHE A 70 0.55 -8.00 0.21
N LEU A 71 0.19 -6.74 0.48
CA LEU A 71 -0.96 -6.41 1.31
C LEU A 71 -2.27 -6.87 0.67
N LEU A 72 -2.45 -6.69 -0.64
CA LEU A 72 -3.65 -7.13 -1.35
C LEU A 72 -3.83 -8.66 -1.27
N PHE A 73 -2.80 -9.41 -1.62
CA PHE A 73 -2.86 -10.89 -1.67
C PHE A 73 -2.91 -11.51 -0.27
N GLY A 74 -2.16 -10.95 0.69
CA GLY A 74 -2.24 -11.39 2.08
C GLY A 74 -3.63 -11.16 2.66
N LEU A 75 -4.22 -10.00 2.38
CA LEU A 75 -5.58 -9.68 2.81
C LEU A 75 -6.62 -10.60 2.16
N TRP A 76 -6.45 -10.96 0.88
CA TRP A 76 -7.31 -11.91 0.19
C TRP A 76 -7.33 -13.28 0.85
N GLY A 77 -6.16 -13.85 1.16
CA GLY A 77 -6.11 -15.14 1.85
C GLY A 77 -6.72 -15.10 3.26
N TRP A 78 -6.63 -13.95 3.95
CA TRP A 78 -7.35 -13.74 5.21
C TRP A 78 -8.86 -13.66 5.03
N LEU A 79 -9.35 -13.02 3.98
CA LEU A 79 -10.78 -12.96 3.67
C LEU A 79 -11.36 -14.36 3.42
N GLU A 80 -10.62 -15.19 2.70
CA GLU A 80 -11.00 -16.58 2.42
C GLU A 80 -11.11 -17.40 3.71
N ILE A 81 -10.10 -17.31 4.59
CA ILE A 81 -10.11 -17.96 5.91
C ILE A 81 -11.29 -17.50 6.77
N LEU A 82 -11.61 -16.20 6.73
CA LEU A 82 -12.69 -15.61 7.51
C LEU A 82 -14.09 -15.78 6.88
N GLY A 83 -14.18 -16.42 5.70
CA GLY A 83 -15.43 -16.57 4.96
C GLY A 83 -16.03 -15.25 4.47
N ILE A 84 -15.23 -14.19 4.39
CA ILE A 84 -15.65 -12.87 3.93
C ILE A 84 -15.47 -12.85 2.41
N GLY A 85 -16.55 -13.04 1.65
CA GLY A 85 -16.46 -13.22 0.20
C GLY A 85 -15.81 -12.06 -0.56
N PHE A 86 -15.94 -10.82 -0.09
CA PHE A 86 -15.31 -9.67 -0.76
C PHE A 86 -15.12 -8.48 0.19
N LEU A 87 -14.07 -7.68 -0.03
CA LEU A 87 -13.87 -6.41 0.67
C LEU A 87 -14.64 -5.27 -0.01
N PRO A 88 -15.20 -4.33 0.76
CA PRO A 88 -15.69 -3.08 0.21
C PRO A 88 -14.62 -2.40 -0.66
N ALA A 89 -15.02 -1.95 -1.86
CA ALA A 89 -14.12 -1.31 -2.83
C ALA A 89 -13.23 -0.20 -2.23
N PRO A 90 -13.71 0.68 -1.32
CA PRO A 90 -12.85 1.71 -0.71
C PRO A 90 -11.62 1.15 0.02
N ILE A 91 -11.75 -0.04 0.64
CA ILE A 91 -10.64 -0.68 1.36
C ILE A 91 -9.63 -1.24 0.37
N MET A 92 -10.10 -1.84 -0.73
CA MET A 92 -9.20 -2.33 -1.79
C MET A 92 -8.46 -1.19 -2.49
N ILE A 93 -9.14 -0.05 -2.74
CA ILE A 93 -8.55 1.15 -3.36
C ILE A 93 -7.53 1.82 -2.43
N ALA A 94 -7.59 1.60 -1.12
CA ALA A 94 -6.64 2.13 -0.16
C ALA A 94 -5.29 1.41 -0.16
N VAL A 95 -5.20 0.21 -0.75
CA VAL A 95 -4.00 -0.64 -0.73
C VAL A 95 -2.72 0.05 -1.25
N PRO A 96 -2.73 0.82 -2.36
CA PRO A 96 -1.54 1.51 -2.84
C PRO A 96 -1.06 2.57 -1.82
N ALA A 97 -1.99 3.31 -1.22
CA ALA A 97 -1.68 4.29 -0.20
C ALA A 97 -1.16 3.64 1.08
N ALA A 98 -1.74 2.51 1.49
CA ALA A 98 -1.30 1.72 2.64
C ALA A 98 0.10 1.13 2.44
N GLY A 99 0.38 0.57 1.26
CA GLY A 99 1.71 0.06 0.90
C GLY A 99 2.79 1.14 0.96
N TYR A 100 2.51 2.31 0.37
CA TYR A 100 3.41 3.46 0.43
C TYR A 100 3.63 3.96 1.87
N ALA A 101 2.55 4.12 2.65
CA ALA A 101 2.64 4.59 4.03
C ALA A 101 3.47 3.64 4.90
N THR A 102 3.25 2.33 4.75
CA THR A 102 3.94 1.28 5.49
C THR A 102 5.45 1.32 5.21
N LEU A 103 5.85 1.36 3.95
CA LEU A 103 7.27 1.40 3.61
C LEU A 103 7.92 2.74 3.93
N SER A 104 7.20 3.84 3.74
CA SER A 104 7.69 5.16 4.15
C SER A 104 7.96 5.20 5.65
N TRP A 105 7.11 4.55 6.45
CA TRP A 105 7.36 4.36 7.88
C TRP A 105 8.57 3.48 8.15
N LEU A 106 8.68 2.31 7.51
CA LEU A 106 9.82 1.41 7.70
C LEU A 106 11.15 2.08 7.34
N ALA A 107 11.20 2.80 6.22
CA ALA A 107 12.38 3.51 5.74
C ALA A 107 12.66 4.85 6.46
N SER A 108 11.86 5.22 7.46
CA SER A 108 12.03 6.47 8.21
C SER A 108 13.28 6.50 9.08
N PRO A 109 13.94 7.65 9.27
CA PRO A 109 14.94 7.78 10.32
C PRO A 109 14.26 7.66 11.71
N GLY A 110 14.79 6.82 12.60
CA GLY A 110 14.23 6.62 13.96
C GLY A 110 14.52 5.24 14.55
N PHE A 111 13.86 4.91 15.67
CA PHE A 111 14.04 3.63 16.37
C PHE A 111 13.71 2.42 15.46
N ALA A 112 14.67 1.52 15.29
CA ALA A 112 14.53 0.33 14.46
C ALA A 112 13.64 -0.76 15.10
N TRP A 113 13.64 -0.86 16.43
CA TRP A 113 12.97 -1.94 17.17
C TRP A 113 11.46 -2.06 16.93
N PRO A 114 10.65 -0.98 16.93
CA PRO A 114 9.23 -1.07 16.62
C PRO A 114 8.95 -1.58 15.20
N LYS A 115 9.84 -1.27 14.25
CA LYS A 115 9.71 -1.66 12.85
C LYS A 115 10.03 -3.13 12.64
N VAL A 116 11.06 -3.62 13.34
CA VAL A 116 11.39 -5.05 13.37
C VAL A 116 10.24 -5.84 14.00
N GLY A 117 9.69 -5.37 15.14
CA GLY A 117 8.53 -6.00 15.78
C GLY A 117 7.29 -6.05 14.87
N ALA A 118 6.97 -4.94 14.19
CA ALA A 118 5.87 -4.90 13.22
C ALA A 118 6.11 -5.83 12.02
N GLY A 119 7.34 -5.92 11.51
CA GLY A 119 7.70 -6.84 10.44
C GLY A 119 7.57 -8.31 10.85
N VAL A 120 8.01 -8.66 12.06
CA VAL A 120 7.87 -10.02 12.62
C VAL A 120 6.38 -10.37 12.80
N LEU A 121 5.57 -9.44 13.32
CA LEU A 121 4.12 -9.64 13.46
C LEU A 121 3.44 -9.82 12.11
N ALA A 122 3.81 -9.01 11.10
CA ALA A 122 3.28 -9.13 9.75
C ALA A 122 3.67 -10.46 9.07
N LEU A 123 4.90 -10.94 9.29
CA LEU A 123 5.31 -12.27 8.82
C LEU A 123 4.54 -13.38 9.54
N ALA A 124 4.40 -13.29 10.86
CA ALA A 124 3.71 -14.27 11.68
C ALA A 124 2.22 -14.38 11.32
N THR A 125 1.57 -13.30 10.89
CA THR A 125 0.18 -13.33 10.44
C THR A 125 0.03 -13.86 9.01
N ILE A 126 1.07 -13.85 8.20
CA ILE A 126 0.97 -14.21 6.78
C ILE A 126 1.46 -15.63 6.48
N VAL A 127 2.43 -16.13 7.25
CA VAL A 127 2.89 -17.53 7.16
C VAL A 127 1.74 -18.55 7.23
N PRO A 128 0.74 -18.42 8.13
CA PRO A 128 -0.39 -19.34 8.16
C PRO A 128 -1.26 -19.31 6.90
N VAL A 129 -1.32 -18.18 6.20
CA VAL A 129 -2.12 -18.03 4.97
C VAL A 129 -1.47 -18.79 3.81
N PHE A 130 -0.16 -18.64 3.63
CA PHE A 130 0.57 -19.34 2.56
C PHE A 130 0.79 -20.84 2.81
N LEU A 131 0.65 -21.29 4.06
CA LEU A 131 0.74 -22.72 4.41
C LEU A 131 -0.60 -23.47 4.32
N ASN A 132 -1.72 -22.75 4.21
CA ASN A 132 -3.08 -23.33 4.10
C ASN A 132 -3.73 -23.12 2.72
N ALA A 133 -3.04 -22.45 1.78
CA ALA A 133 -3.44 -22.30 0.37
C ALA A 133 -2.74 -23.34 -0.50
#